data_AF-A0A2K3LZU8-F1
#
_entry.id   AF-A0A2K3LZU8-F1
#
_cell.length_a   1.000
_cell.length_b   1.000
_cell.length_c   1.000
_cell.angle_alpha   90.00
_cell.angle_beta   90.00
_cell.angle_gamma   90.00
#
_symmetry.space_group_name_H-M   'P 1'
#
loop_
_entity.id
_entity.type
_entity.pdbx_description
1 polymer ?
#
loop_
_entity_poly.entity_id
_entity_poly.type
_entity_poly.pdbx_seq_one_letter_code
_entity_poly.pdbx_strand_id
1 'polypeptide(L)' 'MFLNNKNGKTGKEFETIDPRSGEVIAKIAEGTKEDIDVAVKAARVAFDDGPWPRMPGV' A
#
# COMPACT_ATOMS: atom_id res chain seq x y z
N MET A 1 1.24 1.98 4.73
CA MET A 1 0.85 1.73 3.33
C MET A 1 2.02 2.07 2.43
N PHE A 2 2.40 1.16 1.52
CA PHE A 2 3.47 1.37 0.55
C PHE A 2 2.90 1.58 -0.86
N LEU A 3 3.25 2.70 -1.49
CA LEU A 3 2.81 3.13 -2.81
C LEU A 3 4.02 3.53 -3.64
N ASN A 4 4.38 2.74 -4.66
CA ASN A 4 5.49 3.06 -5.58
C ASN A 4 6.79 3.47 -4.85
N ASN A 5 7.23 2.65 -3.89
CA ASN A 5 8.39 2.92 -3.02
C ASN A 5 8.27 4.17 -2.12
N LYS A 6 7.06 4.64 -1.80
CA LYS A 6 6.79 5.77 -0.91
C LYS A 6 5.71 5.42 0.13
N ASN A 7 5.70 6.17 1.24
CA ASN A 7 4.65 6.08 2.27
C ASN A 7 3.35 6.74 1.79
N GLY A 8 2.21 6.32 2.36
CA GLY A 8 0.87 6.89 2.10
C GLY A 8 0.80 8.40 2.35
N LYS A 9 -0.10 9.10 1.65
CA LYS A 9 -0.12 10.56 1.53
C LYS A 9 -0.66 11.30 2.74
N THR A 10 -1.53 10.67 3.52
CA THR A 10 -2.35 11.37 4.52
C THR A 10 -1.87 11.19 5.96
N GLY A 11 -0.93 10.26 6.21
CA GLY A 11 -0.38 10.00 7.54
C GLY A 11 -1.38 9.50 8.57
N LYS A 12 -2.61 9.13 8.16
CA LYS A 12 -3.60 8.52 9.03
C LYS A 12 -3.20 7.10 9.38
N GLU A 13 -3.47 6.68 10.61
CA GLU A 13 -3.13 5.35 11.13
C GLU A 13 -4.32 4.79 11.93
N PHE A 14 -4.47 3.47 11.92
CA PHE A 14 -5.37 2.75 12.81
C PHE A 14 -4.62 1.69 13.61
N GLU A 15 -5.17 1.35 14.78
CA GLU A 15 -4.57 0.38 15.69
C GLU A 15 -5.00 -1.04 15.32
N THR A 16 -4.03 -1.93 15.16
CA THR A 16 -4.27 -3.37 15.18
C THR A 16 -4.25 -3.82 16.63
N ILE A 17 -5.32 -4.46 17.06
CA ILE A 17 -5.52 -4.91 18.43
C ILE A 17 -5.31 -6.42 18.50
N ASP A 18 -4.58 -6.89 19.51
CA ASP A 18 -4.46 -8.31 19.83
C ASP A 18 -5.83 -8.85 20.28
N PRO A 19 -6.44 -9.81 19.55
CA PRO A 19 -7.75 -10.34 19.92
C PRO A 19 -7.75 -11.10 21.24
N ARG A 20 -6.58 -11.47 21.79
CA ARG A 20 -6.44 -12.23 23.04
C ARG A 20 -6.33 -11.34 24.28
N SER A 21 -5.64 -10.21 24.18
CA SER A 21 -5.38 -9.31 25.32
C SER A 21 -6.12 -7.98 25.23
N GLY A 22 -6.57 -7.58 24.05
CA GLY A 22 -7.13 -6.25 23.80
C GLY A 22 -6.09 -5.14 23.72
N GLU A 23 -4.79 -5.47 23.73
CA GLU A 23 -3.70 -4.51 23.64
C GLU A 23 -3.38 -4.15 22.19
N VAL A 24 -2.81 -2.96 21.97
CA VAL A 24 -2.38 -2.51 20.64
C VAL A 24 -1.08 -3.22 20.25
N ILE A 25 -1.11 -3.96 19.14
CA ILE A 25 0.08 -4.61 18.57
C ILE A 25 0.90 -3.61 17.77
N ALA A 26 0.24 -2.84 16.90
CA ALA A 26 0.90 -1.89 16.00
C ALA A 26 -0.09 -0.85 15.46
N LYS A 27 0.44 0.31 15.07
CA LYS A 27 -0.28 1.33 14.28
C LYS A 27 0.07 1.15 12.81
N ILE A 28 -0.96 1.01 11.97
CA ILE A 28 -0.82 0.76 10.54
C ILE A 28 -1.45 1.92 9.79
N ALA A 29 -0.78 2.41 8.74
CA ALA A 29 -1.33 3.50 7.94
C ALA A 29 -2.68 3.12 7.33
N GLU A 30 -3.67 3.99 7.49
CA GLU A 30 -5.02 3.87 6.95
C GLU A 30 -5.01 4.23 5.46
N GLY A 31 -5.49 3.32 4.62
CA GLY A 31 -5.56 3.56 3.18
C GLY A 31 -6.69 4.52 2.86
N THR A 32 -6.36 5.70 2.32
CA THR A 32 -7.35 6.67 1.85
C THR A 32 -7.70 6.46 0.38
N LYS A 33 -8.78 7.10 -0.09
CA LYS A 33 -9.15 7.06 -1.51
C LYS A 33 -8.03 7.61 -2.39
N GLU A 34 -7.38 8.68 -1.95
CA GLU A 34 -6.27 9.32 -2.66
C GLU A 34 -5.05 8.38 -2.76
N ASP A 35 -4.82 7.57 -1.72
CA ASP A 35 -3.78 6.56 -1.71
C ASP A 35 -4.08 5.44 -2.72
N ILE A 36 -5.35 5.01 -2.79
CA ILE A 36 -5.80 4.02 -3.77
C ILE A 36 -5.63 4.54 -5.20
N ASP A 37 -6.03 5.78 -5.48
CA ASP A 37 -5.89 6.39 -6.80
C ASP A 37 -4.42 6.43 -7.27
N VAL A 38 -3.50 6.72 -6.34
CA VAL A 38 -2.05 6.68 -6.61
C VAL A 38 -1.57 5.25 -6.83
N ALA A 39 -2.03 4.29 -6.03
CA ALA A 39 -1.71 2.87 -6.17
C ALA A 39 -2.10 2.35 -7.56
N VAL A 40 -3.33 2.62 -7.98
CA VAL A 40 -3.89 2.15 -9.25
C VAL A 40 -3.14 2.78 -10.42
N LYS A 41 -2.85 4.09 -10.36
CA LYS A 41 -2.03 4.75 -11.39
C LYS A 41 -0.63 4.17 -11.47
N ALA A 42 0.03 3.94 -10.34
CA ALA A 42 1.36 3.35 -10.32
C ALA A 42 1.36 1.91 -10.88
N ALA A 43 0.37 1.10 -10.51
CA ALA A 43 0.20 -0.25 -11.05
C ALA A 43 -0.07 -0.23 -12.55
N ARG A 44 -0.89 0.70 -13.04
CA ARG A 44 -1.17 0.87 -14.47
C ARG A 44 0.10 1.21 -15.26
N VAL A 45 0.88 2.18 -14.78
CA VAL A 45 2.16 2.54 -15.42
C VAL A 45 3.14 1.36 -15.40
N ALA A 46 3.27 0.67 -14.27
CA ALA A 46 4.14 -0.50 -14.17
C ALA A 46 3.72 -1.64 -15.10
N PHE A 47 2.42 -1.77 -15.38
CA PHE A 47 1.87 -2.79 -16.27
C PHE A 47 1.88 -2.39 -17.75
N ASP A 48 1.62 -1.13 -18.09
CA ASP A 48 1.55 -0.70 -19.49
C ASP A 48 2.97 -0.41 -20.02
N ASP A 49 3.74 0.37 -19.25
CA ASP A 49 5.03 0.92 -19.68
C ASP A 49 6.23 0.30 -18.95
N GLY A 50 5.99 -0.42 -17.85
CA GLY A 50 7.04 -0.98 -17.01
C GLY A 50 7.69 -2.25 -17.58
N PRO A 51 8.83 -2.65 -17.01
CA PRO A 51 9.51 -3.88 -17.41
C PRO A 51 8.78 -5.13 -16.92
N TRP A 52 8.00 -5.03 -15.85
CA TRP A 52 7.28 -6.13 -15.20
C TRP A 52 6.50 -7.07 -16.14
N PRO A 53 5.58 -6.59 -17.00
CA PRO A 53 4.85 -7.44 -17.96
C PRO A 53 5.74 -8.10 -19.02
N ARG A 54 6.95 -7.57 -19.23
CA ARG A 54 7.90 -7.99 -20.28
C ARG A 54 9.04 -8.84 -19.69
N MET A 55 9.03 -9.08 -18.38
CA MET A 55 10.00 -9.97 -17.75
C MET A 55 9.74 -11.41 -18.21
N PRO A 56 10.78 -12.13 -18.66
CA PRO A 56 10.63 -13.53 -19.01
C PRO A 56 10.30 -14.34 -17.74
N GLY A 57 9.32 -15.24 -17.85
CA GLY A 57 9.06 -16.23 -16.80
C GLY A 57 10.26 -17.16 -16.68
N VAL A 58 10.73 -17.37 -15.46
CA VAL A 58 11.76 -18.37 -15.14
C VAL A 58 11.21 -19.78 -15.17
#